data_AF-U4VDH0-F1
#
_entry.id   AF-U4VDH0-F1
#
_cell.length_a   1.000
_cell.length_b   1.000
_cell.length_c   1.000
_cell.angle_alpha   90.00
_cell.angle_beta   90.00
_cell.angle_gamma   90.00
#
_symmetry.space_group_name_H-M   'P 1'
#
loop_
_entity.id
_entity.type
_entity.pdbx_description
1 polymer ?
#
loop_
_entity_poly.entity_id
_entity_poly.type
_entity_poly.pdbx_seq_one_letter_code
_entity_poly.pdbx_strand_id
1 'polypeptide(L)'
;MAMQDETKFSSLPDFARALSRLRKAVDADMRRRSLCREKVVATVIWLMDRLLLRVGNPDYARSNNSFGATTLRNRHLRDDGTGLRLVFTGKSGKMWSLKLSDKRIARIVRSIQELPGQQLFQYVDDAGNRCAVTSQDINDYLRTIMQADFTSKHFRTWAATAAALEALCCIELPDSESGKKRTLNGEIDKVAQRLGNTRAVCRQSYIHPAVPEHWLAGGLASEVEAASAIRLMAPELNSAERRTLKWLLSLEKAHP
;
A
#
# COMPACT_ATOMS: atom_id res chain seq x y z
N MET A 1 3.78 16.57 -21.46
CA MET A 1 4.37 15.79 -20.35
C MET A 1 3.42 15.62 -19.15
N ALA A 2 2.39 16.47 -18.97
CA ALA A 2 1.38 16.34 -17.90
C ALA A 2 0.33 15.22 -18.14
N MET A 3 -0.12 15.01 -19.39
CA MET A 3 -1.13 13.98 -19.74
C MET A 3 -0.77 12.53 -19.39
N GLN A 4 0.52 12.15 -19.41
CA GLN A 4 0.96 10.80 -19.03
C GLN A 4 0.97 10.60 -17.50
N ASP A 5 1.06 11.68 -16.75
CA ASP A 5 1.05 11.65 -15.28
C ASP A 5 -0.38 11.70 -14.74
N GLU A 6 -1.33 12.35 -15.40
CA GLU A 6 -2.76 12.29 -15.05
C GLU A 6 -3.36 10.90 -15.27
N THR A 7 -3.00 10.23 -16.37
CA THR A 7 -3.48 8.88 -16.70
C THR A 7 -3.05 7.81 -15.69
N LYS A 8 -1.98 8.04 -14.92
CA LYS A 8 -1.53 7.08 -13.89
C LYS A 8 -2.28 7.20 -12.56
N PHE A 9 -2.91 8.34 -12.30
CA PHE A 9 -3.63 8.62 -11.06
C PHE A 9 -5.15 8.59 -11.23
N SER A 10 -5.65 8.67 -12.46
CA SER A 10 -7.10 8.59 -12.76
C SER A 10 -7.75 7.30 -12.28
N SER A 11 -7.01 6.19 -12.19
CA SER A 11 -7.52 4.91 -11.69
C SER A 11 -7.62 4.83 -10.16
N LEU A 12 -7.14 5.85 -9.44
CA LEU A 12 -6.99 5.80 -7.98
C LEU A 12 -8.34 5.83 -7.23
N PRO A 13 -9.36 6.60 -7.64
CA PRO A 13 -10.69 6.52 -7.05
C PRO A 13 -11.34 5.14 -7.23
N ASP A 14 -11.21 4.53 -8.41
CA ASP A 14 -11.72 3.19 -8.68
C ASP A 14 -10.97 2.12 -7.87
N PHE A 15 -9.65 2.27 -7.71
CA PHE A 15 -8.86 1.42 -6.82
C PHE A 15 -9.39 1.49 -5.39
N ALA A 16 -9.64 2.69 -4.87
CA ALA A 16 -10.15 2.90 -3.52
C ALA A 16 -11.56 2.31 -3.33
N ARG A 17 -12.44 2.41 -4.32
CA ARG A 17 -13.76 1.74 -4.31
C ARG A 17 -13.60 0.22 -4.24
N ALA A 18 -12.70 -0.34 -5.04
CA ALA A 18 -12.44 -1.77 -5.08
C ALA A 18 -11.73 -2.32 -3.82
N LEU A 19 -11.03 -1.48 -3.06
CA LEU A 19 -10.37 -1.89 -1.79
C LEU A 19 -11.36 -2.49 -0.79
N SER A 20 -12.60 -2.01 -0.72
CA SER A 20 -13.55 -2.57 0.23
C SER A 20 -13.94 -4.00 -0.09
N ARG A 21 -14.10 -4.33 -1.38
CA ARG A 21 -14.31 -5.70 -1.84
C ARG A 21 -13.06 -6.55 -1.59
N LEU A 22 -11.88 -6.01 -1.91
CA LEU A 22 -10.61 -6.71 -1.69
C LEU A 22 -10.40 -7.07 -0.23
N ARG A 23 -10.51 -6.10 0.68
CA ARG A 23 -10.27 -6.30 2.12
C ARG A 23 -11.21 -7.34 2.71
N LYS A 24 -12.49 -7.36 2.30
CA LYS A 24 -13.45 -8.40 2.69
C LYS A 24 -13.03 -9.79 2.22
N ALA A 25 -12.61 -9.94 0.96
CA ALA A 25 -12.15 -11.21 0.41
C ALA A 25 -10.87 -11.70 1.11
N VAL A 26 -9.89 -10.80 1.27
CA VAL A 26 -8.64 -11.07 2.00
C VAL A 26 -8.92 -11.55 3.42
N ASP A 27 -9.82 -10.87 4.13
CA ASP A 27 -10.20 -11.26 5.48
C ASP A 27 -10.85 -12.64 5.53
N ALA A 28 -11.71 -12.97 4.57
CA ALA A 28 -12.35 -14.28 4.46
C ALA A 28 -11.33 -15.38 4.14
N ASP A 29 -10.47 -15.18 3.14
CA ASP A 29 -9.48 -16.19 2.72
C ASP A 29 -8.42 -16.45 3.78
N MET A 30 -8.01 -15.43 4.53
CA MET A 30 -7.13 -15.62 5.69
C MET A 30 -7.78 -16.49 6.80
N ARG A 31 -9.11 -16.74 6.79
CA ARG A 31 -9.80 -17.59 7.80
C ARG A 31 -9.78 -19.07 7.41
N ARG A 32 -9.34 -19.42 6.21
CA ARG A 32 -9.23 -20.81 5.76
C ARG A 32 -8.34 -21.62 6.71
N ARG A 33 -8.65 -22.89 6.89
CA ARG A 33 -7.94 -23.78 7.82
C ARG A 33 -6.55 -24.15 7.29
N SER A 34 -6.49 -24.67 6.07
CA SER A 34 -5.24 -25.08 5.40
C SER A 34 -4.40 -23.87 4.96
N LEU A 35 -3.09 -24.09 4.76
CA LEU A 35 -2.17 -23.13 4.13
C LEU A 35 -2.28 -23.21 2.60
N CYS A 36 -3.51 -23.16 2.08
CA CYS A 36 -3.77 -23.16 0.63
C CYS A 36 -3.36 -21.83 -0.01
N ARG A 37 -3.33 -21.81 -1.35
CA ARG A 37 -2.94 -20.65 -2.15
C ARG A 37 -3.65 -19.37 -1.73
N GLU A 38 -4.97 -19.39 -1.60
CA GLU A 38 -5.77 -18.20 -1.29
C GLU A 38 -5.40 -17.61 0.08
N LYS A 39 -5.19 -18.46 1.10
CA LYS A 39 -4.85 -18.00 2.45
C LYS A 39 -3.50 -17.29 2.46
N VAL A 40 -2.50 -17.88 1.83
CA VAL A 40 -1.14 -17.35 1.84
C VAL A 40 -1.05 -16.10 0.97
N VAL A 41 -1.68 -16.10 -0.21
CA VAL A 41 -1.76 -14.92 -1.09
C VAL A 41 -2.50 -13.76 -0.41
N ALA A 42 -3.65 -14.03 0.22
CA ALA A 42 -4.39 -13.03 0.99
C ALA A 42 -3.55 -12.46 2.15
N THR A 43 -2.77 -13.31 2.82
CA THR A 43 -1.83 -12.85 3.88
C THR A 43 -0.76 -11.92 3.32
N VAL A 44 -0.19 -12.22 2.15
CA VAL A 44 0.79 -11.35 1.48
C VAL A 44 0.14 -10.02 1.08
N ILE A 45 -1.07 -10.04 0.52
CA ILE A 45 -1.80 -8.82 0.14
C ILE A 45 -2.13 -7.98 1.38
N TRP A 46 -2.54 -8.59 2.49
CA TRP A 46 -2.75 -7.90 3.75
C TRP A 46 -1.49 -7.16 4.21
N LEU A 47 -0.33 -7.83 4.14
CA LEU A 47 0.96 -7.21 4.49
C LEU A 47 1.31 -6.05 3.54
N MET A 48 1.00 -6.18 2.25
CA MET A 48 1.20 -5.10 1.28
C MET A 48 0.30 -3.90 1.55
N ASP A 49 -0.98 -4.12 1.84
CA ASP A 49 -1.97 -3.07 2.15
C ASP A 49 -1.61 -2.34 3.45
N ARG A 50 -1.27 -3.07 4.51
CA ARG A 50 -1.03 -2.49 5.85
C ARG A 50 0.38 -1.96 6.05
N LEU A 51 1.39 -2.65 5.51
CA LEU A 51 2.81 -2.34 5.75
C LEU A 51 3.50 -1.74 4.53
N LEU A 52 2.77 -1.52 3.43
CA LEU A 52 3.26 -0.93 2.18
C LEU A 52 4.45 -1.70 1.58
N LEU A 53 4.53 -3.00 1.83
CA LEU A 53 5.55 -3.86 1.25
C LEU A 53 5.46 -3.81 -0.28
N ARG A 54 6.62 -3.78 -0.93
CA ARG A 54 6.71 -4.04 -2.38
C ARG A 54 6.54 -5.55 -2.60
N VAL A 55 5.87 -5.95 -3.68
CA VAL A 55 5.71 -7.37 -4.03
C VAL A 55 7.06 -8.07 -4.12
N GLY A 56 8.04 -7.45 -4.77
CA GLY A 56 9.34 -8.07 -5.03
C GLY A 56 9.38 -8.82 -6.36
N ASN A 57 10.57 -8.91 -6.94
CA ASN A 57 10.84 -9.66 -8.16
C ASN A 57 12.06 -10.58 -7.87
N PRO A 58 11.98 -11.90 -8.15
CA PRO A 58 13.06 -12.85 -7.91
C PRO A 58 14.40 -12.47 -8.56
N ASP A 59 14.37 -11.94 -9.79
CA ASP A 59 15.58 -11.54 -10.52
C ASP A 59 16.21 -10.32 -9.87
N TYR A 60 15.40 -9.33 -9.52
CA TYR A 60 15.86 -8.16 -8.78
C TYR A 60 16.46 -8.53 -7.43
N ALA A 61 15.89 -9.52 -6.73
CA ALA A 61 16.37 -9.97 -5.44
C ALA A 61 17.71 -10.68 -5.51
N ARG A 62 17.93 -11.49 -6.55
CA ARG A 62 19.22 -12.18 -6.78
C ARG A 62 20.34 -11.19 -7.11
N SER A 63 20.08 -10.24 -8.01
CA SER A 63 21.12 -9.31 -8.46
C SER A 63 21.48 -8.22 -7.44
N ASN A 64 20.54 -7.82 -6.58
CA ASN A 64 20.72 -6.66 -5.69
C ASN A 64 20.70 -7.00 -4.20
N ASN A 65 20.62 -8.28 -3.83
CA ASN A 65 20.42 -8.76 -2.46
C ASN A 65 19.29 -7.97 -1.72
N SER A 66 18.23 -7.65 -2.47
CA SER A 66 17.14 -6.75 -2.06
C SER A 66 15.80 -7.47 -2.16
N PHE A 67 15.04 -7.50 -1.07
CA PHE A 67 13.84 -8.33 -0.96
C PHE A 67 12.54 -7.51 -1.03
N GLY A 68 11.49 -8.16 -1.51
CA GLY A 68 10.09 -7.75 -1.40
C GLY A 68 9.26 -8.92 -0.87
N ALA A 69 7.96 -8.72 -0.68
CA ALA A 69 7.07 -9.67 -0.02
C ALA A 69 7.24 -11.12 -0.52
N THR A 70 7.19 -11.36 -1.83
CA THR A 70 7.27 -12.70 -2.45
C THR A 70 8.68 -13.28 -2.47
N THR A 71 9.71 -12.46 -2.20
CA THR A 71 11.11 -12.92 -2.17
C THR A 71 11.68 -13.02 -0.76
N LEU A 72 10.88 -12.73 0.27
CA LEU A 72 11.28 -12.92 1.67
C LEU A 72 11.62 -14.38 1.95
N ARG A 73 12.59 -14.58 2.84
CA ARG A 73 13.11 -15.89 3.26
C ARG A 73 12.86 -16.09 4.76
N ASN A 74 12.87 -17.33 5.22
CA ASN A 74 12.64 -17.67 6.64
C ASN A 74 13.56 -16.88 7.61
N ARG A 75 14.80 -16.61 7.21
CA ARG A 75 15.77 -15.79 7.97
C ARG A 75 15.38 -14.33 8.17
N HIS A 76 14.43 -13.82 7.39
CA HIS A 76 13.93 -12.44 7.51
C HIS A 76 12.82 -12.32 8.55
N LEU A 77 12.28 -13.43 9.03
CA LEU A 77 11.33 -13.44 10.13
C LEU A 77 12.09 -13.56 11.45
N ARG A 78 11.92 -12.60 12.35
CA ARG A 78 12.60 -12.52 13.65
C ARG A 78 11.58 -12.42 14.77
N ASP A 79 11.82 -13.13 15.86
CA ASP A 79 11.08 -12.96 17.11
C ASP A 79 12.00 -12.24 18.09
N ASP A 80 11.62 -11.03 18.51
CA ASP A 80 12.43 -10.20 19.42
C ASP A 80 11.94 -10.28 20.88
N GLY A 81 11.06 -11.23 21.19
CA GLY A 81 10.43 -11.38 22.51
C GLY A 81 9.27 -10.39 22.76
N THR A 82 9.16 -9.31 21.98
CA THR A 82 8.04 -8.35 22.02
C THR A 82 7.05 -8.53 20.87
N GLY A 83 7.37 -9.43 19.94
CA GLY A 83 6.55 -9.79 18.81
C GLY A 83 7.37 -10.19 17.58
N LEU A 84 6.66 -10.66 16.57
CA LEU A 84 7.24 -11.10 15.32
C LEU A 84 7.53 -9.88 14.42
N ARG A 85 8.70 -9.88 13.75
CA ARG A 85 9.13 -8.83 12.83
C ARG A 85 9.63 -9.40 11.51
N LEU A 86 9.39 -8.65 10.44
CA LEU A 86 10.06 -8.82 9.15
C LEU A 86 11.25 -7.86 9.08
N VAL A 87 12.47 -8.42 9.06
CA VAL A 87 13.73 -7.68 8.99
C VAL A 87 14.50 -8.08 7.73
N PHE A 88 14.68 -7.15 6.79
CA PHE A 88 15.31 -7.42 5.50
C PHE A 88 15.83 -6.14 4.83
N THR A 89 16.77 -6.31 3.89
CA THR A 89 17.21 -5.23 3.00
C THR A 89 16.27 -5.17 1.80
N GLY A 90 15.59 -4.04 1.60
CA GLY A 90 14.70 -3.79 0.48
C GLY A 90 15.38 -3.06 -0.68
N LYS A 91 14.58 -2.59 -1.64
CA LYS A 91 15.04 -1.81 -2.80
C LYS A 91 15.98 -0.67 -2.38
N SER A 92 17.06 -0.48 -3.13
CA SER A 92 18.09 0.55 -2.88
C SER A 92 18.85 0.38 -1.56
N GLY A 93 18.99 -0.85 -1.06
CA GLY A 93 19.80 -1.15 0.13
C GLY A 93 19.19 -0.70 1.46
N LYS A 94 17.95 -0.19 1.46
CA LYS A 94 17.30 0.29 2.68
C LYS A 94 16.94 -0.89 3.59
N MET A 95 17.30 -0.81 4.87
CA MET A 95 16.90 -1.79 5.87
C MET A 95 15.46 -1.54 6.32
N TRP A 96 14.64 -2.60 6.31
CA TRP A 96 13.25 -2.59 6.75
C TRP A 96 13.14 -3.43 8.02
N SER A 97 12.42 -2.91 9.03
CA SER A 97 12.04 -3.62 10.25
C SER A 97 10.57 -3.37 10.52
N LEU A 98 9.72 -4.33 10.15
CA LEU A 98 8.26 -4.21 10.23
C LEU A 98 7.72 -5.13 11.32
N LYS A 99 7.04 -4.55 12.32
CA LYS A 99 6.38 -5.32 13.38
C LYS A 99 5.06 -5.91 12.89
N LEU A 100 4.85 -7.20 13.12
CA LEU A 100 3.58 -7.89 12.90
C LEU A 100 2.77 -7.83 14.21
N SER A 101 2.07 -6.71 14.41
CA SER A 101 1.28 -6.47 15.63
C SER A 101 -0.02 -7.26 15.67
N ASP A 102 -0.58 -7.61 14.51
CA ASP A 102 -1.79 -8.42 14.42
C ASP A 102 -1.49 -9.88 14.79
N LYS A 103 -2.13 -10.37 15.86
CA LYS A 103 -1.93 -11.72 16.40
C LYS A 103 -2.29 -12.81 15.40
N ARG A 104 -3.30 -12.60 14.56
CA ARG A 104 -3.72 -13.55 13.53
C ARG A 104 -2.66 -13.63 12.44
N ILE A 105 -2.16 -12.49 11.98
CA ILE A 105 -1.11 -12.44 10.96
C ILE A 105 0.18 -13.06 11.48
N ALA A 106 0.60 -12.73 12.71
CA ALA A 106 1.78 -13.32 13.32
C ALA A 106 1.68 -14.85 13.41
N ARG A 107 0.50 -15.38 13.75
CA ARG A 107 0.24 -16.84 13.76
C ARG A 107 0.34 -17.44 12.36
N ILE A 108 -0.32 -16.85 11.37
CA ILE A 108 -0.30 -17.37 9.99
C ILE A 108 1.13 -17.37 9.45
N VAL A 109 1.87 -16.27 9.60
CA VAL A 109 3.25 -16.16 9.10
C VAL A 109 4.18 -17.17 9.81
N ARG A 110 3.98 -17.42 11.10
CA ARG A 110 4.72 -18.46 11.83
C ARG A 110 4.42 -19.86 11.29
N SER A 111 3.15 -20.20 11.07
CA SER A 111 2.76 -21.49 10.46
C SER A 111 3.33 -21.66 9.05
N ILE A 112 3.46 -20.58 8.27
CA ILE A 112 4.10 -20.68 6.94
C ILE A 112 5.62 -20.89 7.09
N GLN A 113 6.27 -20.25 8.07
CA GLN A 113 7.71 -20.42 8.33
C GLN A 113 8.07 -21.88 8.68
N GLU A 114 7.16 -22.61 9.32
CA GLU A 114 7.33 -24.02 9.69
C GLU A 114 7.34 -24.97 8.47
N LEU A 115 6.87 -24.51 7.31
CA LEU A 115 6.92 -25.31 6.08
C LEU A 115 8.38 -25.46 5.59
N PRO A 116 8.81 -26.67 5.17
CA PRO A 116 10.17 -26.88 4.68
C PRO A 116 10.48 -26.04 3.44
N GLY A 117 11.58 -25.28 3.49
CA GLY A 117 12.04 -24.45 2.37
C GLY A 117 12.83 -23.24 2.82
N GLN A 118 13.35 -22.46 1.86
CA GLN A 118 14.04 -21.20 2.15
C GLN A 118 13.10 -19.99 2.09
N GLN A 119 12.10 -20.01 1.20
CA GLN A 119 11.17 -18.90 1.00
C GLN A 119 10.16 -18.84 2.15
N LEU A 120 9.88 -17.62 2.60
CA LEU A 120 8.97 -17.39 3.72
C LEU A 120 7.51 -17.57 3.31
N PHE A 121 7.11 -17.09 2.13
CA PHE A 121 5.72 -17.21 1.68
C PHE A 121 5.59 -18.33 0.67
N GLN A 122 5.03 -19.44 1.14
CA GLN A 122 4.74 -20.64 0.36
C GLN A 122 3.38 -21.21 0.79
N TYR A 123 2.70 -21.87 -0.12
CA TYR A 123 1.43 -22.55 0.11
C TYR A 123 1.55 -24.02 -0.25
N VAL A 124 0.59 -24.81 0.22
CA VAL A 124 0.41 -26.21 -0.18
C VAL A 124 -0.71 -26.27 -1.21
N ASP A 125 -0.43 -26.81 -2.39
CA ASP A 125 -1.42 -27.01 -3.46
C ASP A 125 -2.29 -28.26 -3.19
N ASP A 126 -3.26 -28.50 -4.07
CA ASP A 126 -4.21 -29.62 -3.93
C ASP A 126 -3.54 -31.00 -4.08
N ALA A 127 -2.37 -31.06 -4.71
CA ALA A 127 -1.55 -32.26 -4.84
C ALA A 127 -0.60 -32.46 -3.64
N GLY A 128 -0.63 -31.57 -2.64
CA GLY A 128 0.23 -31.61 -1.47
C GLY A 128 1.64 -31.06 -1.71
N ASN A 129 1.91 -30.47 -2.89
CA ASN A 129 3.19 -29.86 -3.20
C ASN A 129 3.29 -28.49 -2.55
N ARG A 130 4.52 -28.12 -2.20
CA ARG A 130 4.83 -26.78 -1.68
C ARG A 130 5.17 -25.86 -2.85
N CYS A 131 4.43 -24.77 -2.96
CA CYS A 131 4.59 -23.78 -4.02
C CYS A 131 4.94 -22.43 -3.41
N ALA A 132 5.98 -21.79 -3.94
CA ALA A 132 6.32 -20.43 -3.54
C ALA A 132 5.29 -19.44 -4.06
N VAL A 133 4.94 -18.43 -3.26
CA VAL A 133 4.10 -17.33 -3.74
C VAL A 133 4.89 -16.47 -4.72
N THR A 134 4.33 -16.27 -5.91
CA THR A 134 4.92 -15.44 -6.96
C THR A 134 4.24 -14.08 -7.07
N SER A 135 4.86 -13.14 -7.79
CA SER A 135 4.19 -11.87 -8.15
C SER A 135 2.95 -12.10 -9.03
N GLN A 136 2.96 -13.16 -9.83
CA GLN A 136 1.83 -13.54 -10.66
C GLN A 136 0.63 -13.94 -9.81
N ASP A 137 0.86 -14.73 -8.75
CA ASP A 137 -0.20 -15.10 -7.81
C ASP A 137 -0.89 -13.89 -7.18
N ILE A 138 -0.10 -12.89 -6.80
CA ILE A 138 -0.64 -11.63 -6.24
C ILE A 138 -1.48 -10.91 -7.28
N ASN A 139 -0.95 -10.71 -8.48
CA ASN A 139 -1.66 -9.97 -9.53
C ASN A 139 -2.93 -10.69 -9.98
N ASP A 140 -2.93 -12.02 -10.08
CA ASP A 140 -4.11 -12.80 -10.45
C ASP A 140 -5.19 -12.75 -9.40
N TYR A 141 -4.81 -12.80 -8.11
CA TYR A 141 -5.76 -12.60 -7.03
C TYR A 141 -6.36 -11.19 -7.07
N LEU A 142 -5.55 -10.15 -7.29
CA LEU A 142 -6.04 -8.77 -7.42
C LEU A 142 -7.00 -8.62 -8.60
N ARG A 143 -6.66 -9.13 -9.79
CA ARG A 143 -7.55 -9.08 -10.96
C ARG A 143 -8.87 -9.78 -10.71
N THR A 144 -8.83 -10.98 -10.12
CA THR A 144 -10.03 -11.77 -9.84
C THR A 144 -10.97 -11.05 -8.87
N ILE A 145 -10.43 -10.55 -7.76
CA ILE A 145 -11.25 -9.93 -6.70
C ILE A 145 -11.63 -8.49 -7.04
N MET A 146 -10.73 -7.72 -7.65
CA MET A 146 -10.95 -6.30 -7.94
C MET A 146 -11.55 -6.04 -9.33
N GLN A 147 -11.68 -7.06 -10.18
CA GLN A 147 -12.29 -6.99 -11.52
C GLN A 147 -11.76 -5.82 -12.37
N ALA A 148 -10.47 -5.52 -12.21
CA ALA A 148 -9.77 -4.43 -12.86
C ALA A 148 -8.26 -4.70 -12.82
N ASP A 149 -7.51 -4.06 -13.71
CA ASP A 149 -6.05 -4.25 -13.84
C ASP A 149 -5.23 -3.47 -12.81
N PHE A 150 -5.64 -3.56 -11.55
CA PHE A 150 -4.88 -2.98 -10.45
C PHE A 150 -3.67 -3.85 -10.11
N THR A 151 -2.51 -3.20 -10.06
CA THR A 151 -1.27 -3.79 -9.61
C THR A 151 -0.94 -3.40 -8.18
N SER A 152 0.01 -4.12 -7.59
CA SER A 152 0.61 -3.81 -6.29
C SER A 152 1.09 -2.37 -6.07
N LYS A 153 1.40 -1.63 -7.14
CA LYS A 153 1.82 -0.23 -7.06
C LYS A 153 0.70 0.66 -6.51
N HIS A 154 -0.57 0.34 -6.82
CA HIS A 154 -1.73 1.14 -6.42
C HIS A 154 -1.88 1.24 -4.90
N PHE A 155 -1.60 0.18 -4.13
CA PHE A 155 -1.61 0.26 -2.65
C PHE A 155 -0.71 1.38 -2.13
N ARG A 156 0.50 1.45 -2.66
CA ARG A 156 1.51 2.43 -2.24
C ARG A 156 1.14 3.84 -2.71
N THR A 157 0.59 3.98 -3.92
CA THR A 157 0.11 5.25 -4.46
C THR A 157 -1.07 5.78 -3.64
N TRP A 158 -2.05 4.91 -3.34
CA TRP A 158 -3.21 5.25 -2.53
C TRP A 158 -2.81 5.67 -1.12
N ALA A 159 -1.99 4.87 -0.45
CA ALA A 159 -1.54 5.17 0.90
C ALA A 159 -0.72 6.47 0.98
N ALA A 160 0.13 6.74 -0.02
CA ALA A 160 0.90 7.98 -0.07
C ALA A 160 0.01 9.21 -0.30
N THR A 161 -0.96 9.09 -1.21
CA THR A 161 -1.93 10.16 -1.49
C THR A 161 -2.80 10.45 -0.28
N ALA A 162 -3.37 9.43 0.35
CA ALA A 162 -4.22 9.60 1.53
C ALA A 162 -3.45 10.16 2.72
N ALA A 163 -2.19 9.73 2.94
CA ALA A 163 -1.36 10.27 4.01
C ALA A 163 -0.96 11.73 3.76
N ALA A 164 -0.63 12.10 2.52
CA ALA A 164 -0.31 13.48 2.16
C ALA A 164 -1.53 14.40 2.34
N LEU A 165 -2.72 13.97 1.89
CA LEU A 165 -3.96 14.73 2.04
C LEU A 165 -4.31 14.93 3.52
N GLU A 166 -4.28 13.86 4.32
CA GLU A 166 -4.59 13.93 5.75
C GLU A 166 -3.62 14.82 6.54
N ALA A 167 -2.35 14.84 6.16
CA ALA A 167 -1.37 15.72 6.79
C ALA A 167 -1.60 17.19 6.40
N LEU A 168 -1.72 17.46 5.09
CA LEU A 168 -1.79 18.82 4.57
C LEU A 168 -3.13 19.51 4.87
N CYS A 169 -4.24 18.78 4.95
CA CYS A 169 -5.54 19.38 5.30
C CYS A 169 -5.59 19.94 6.72
N CYS A 170 -4.67 19.51 7.60
CA CYS A 170 -4.59 19.94 9.00
C CYS A 170 -3.56 21.05 9.22
N ILE A 171 -2.91 21.56 8.16
CA ILE A 171 -1.84 22.56 8.25
C ILE A 171 -2.29 23.85 7.59
N GLU A 172 -2.30 24.94 8.37
CA GLU A 172 -2.51 26.29 7.85
C GLU A 172 -1.42 26.66 6.84
N LEU A 173 -1.84 27.28 5.73
CA LEU A 173 -0.93 27.64 4.65
C LEU A 173 -0.06 28.83 5.10
N PRO A 174 1.28 28.70 5.12
CA PRO A 174 2.15 29.82 5.47
C PRO A 174 2.03 30.97 4.45
N ASP A 175 2.16 32.22 4.91
CA ASP A 175 2.09 33.40 4.02
C ASP A 175 3.25 33.48 3.03
N SER A 176 4.45 33.06 3.45
CA SER A 176 5.65 33.12 2.61
C SER A 176 5.79 31.90 1.69
N GLU A 177 6.18 32.14 0.44
CA GLU A 177 6.45 31.06 -0.54
C GLU A 177 7.55 30.09 -0.07
N SER A 178 8.54 30.59 0.66
CA SER A 178 9.58 29.74 1.26
C SER A 178 9.02 28.87 2.38
N GLY A 179 8.10 29.40 3.19
CA GLY A 179 7.34 28.66 4.20
C GLY A 179 6.50 27.55 3.59
N LYS A 180 5.68 27.87 2.57
CA LYS A 180 4.86 26.88 1.85
C LYS A 180 5.71 25.72 1.32
N LYS A 181 6.82 26.03 0.63
CA LYS A 181 7.74 25.02 0.09
C LYS A 181 8.36 24.15 1.18
N ARG A 182 8.77 24.76 2.31
CA ARG A 182 9.37 24.03 3.44
C ARG A 182 8.37 23.06 4.05
N THR A 183 7.17 23.53 4.35
CA THR A 183 6.09 22.71 4.94
C THR A 183 5.71 21.56 4.00
N LEU A 184 5.44 21.84 2.72
CA LEU A 184 5.09 20.81 1.75
C LEU A 184 6.18 19.74 1.63
N ASN A 185 7.45 20.17 1.51
CA ASN A 185 8.57 19.25 1.43
C ASN A 185 8.71 18.39 2.69
N GLY A 186 8.46 18.96 3.87
CA GLY A 186 8.47 18.24 5.15
C GLY A 186 7.41 17.14 5.20
N GLU A 187 6.19 17.42 4.73
CA GLU A 187 5.13 16.39 4.69
C GLU A 187 5.43 15.30 3.65
N ILE A 188 5.94 15.66 2.47
CA ILE A 188 6.34 14.68 1.46
C ILE A 188 7.50 13.81 1.97
N ASP A 189 8.43 14.34 2.76
CA ASP A 189 9.52 13.56 3.37
C ASP A 189 9.00 12.49 4.32
N LYS A 190 8.03 12.83 5.18
CA LYS A 190 7.40 11.85 6.08
C LYS A 190 6.75 10.71 5.30
N VAL A 191 6.02 11.03 4.22
CA VAL A 191 5.42 10.03 3.34
C VAL A 191 6.51 9.19 2.64
N ALA A 192 7.56 9.84 2.11
CA ALA A 192 8.66 9.17 1.45
C ALA A 192 9.41 8.21 2.39
N GLN A 193 9.61 8.60 3.66
CA GLN A 193 10.22 7.76 4.69
C GLN A 193 9.37 6.52 4.94
N ARG A 194 8.05 6.67 5.13
CA ARG A 194 7.12 5.54 5.33
C ARG A 194 7.13 4.56 4.16
N LEU A 195 7.25 5.05 2.93
CA LEU A 195 7.31 4.22 1.72
C LEU A 195 8.72 3.66 1.46
N GLY A 196 9.76 4.17 2.12
CA GLY A 196 11.16 3.92 1.79
C GLY A 196 11.54 4.39 0.39
N ASN A 197 11.03 5.56 -0.05
CA ASN A 197 11.37 6.23 -1.31
C ASN A 197 12.19 7.51 -1.04
N THR A 198 12.62 8.21 -2.08
CA THR A 198 13.11 9.60 -1.98
C THR A 198 11.92 10.57 -2.13
N ARG A 199 12.09 11.81 -1.67
CA ARG A 199 11.07 12.88 -1.84
C ARG A 199 10.65 13.02 -3.30
N ALA A 200 11.62 13.12 -4.21
CA ALA A 200 11.39 13.29 -5.64
C ALA A 200 10.55 12.14 -6.22
N VAL A 201 10.93 10.88 -5.92
CA VAL A 201 10.17 9.71 -6.38
C VAL A 201 8.76 9.67 -5.78
N CYS A 202 8.62 10.03 -4.50
CA CYS A 202 7.32 10.04 -3.84
C CYS A 202 6.38 11.08 -4.48
N ARG A 203 6.88 12.30 -4.68
CA ARG A 203 6.15 13.39 -5.33
C ARG A 203 5.77 13.05 -6.76
N GLN A 204 6.68 12.49 -7.54
CA GLN A 204 6.44 12.21 -8.95
C GLN A 204 5.58 10.97 -9.17
N SER A 205 5.68 9.92 -8.34
CA SER A 205 5.13 8.59 -8.70
C SER A 205 4.12 8.00 -7.73
N TYR A 206 3.91 8.60 -6.55
CA TYR A 206 3.07 8.01 -5.50
C TYR A 206 2.03 8.97 -4.92
N ILE A 207 2.28 10.28 -4.88
CA ILE A 207 1.32 11.26 -4.37
C ILE A 207 0.57 11.86 -5.56
N HIS A 208 -0.77 11.82 -5.50
CA HIS A 208 -1.62 12.47 -6.50
C HIS A 208 -1.31 13.98 -6.58
N PRO A 209 -1.04 14.55 -7.78
CA PRO A 209 -0.55 15.93 -7.94
C PRO A 209 -1.53 16.99 -7.46
N ALA A 210 -2.84 16.74 -7.59
CA ALA A 210 -3.86 17.63 -7.05
C ALA A 210 -3.69 17.92 -5.55
N VAL A 211 -3.13 17.00 -4.75
CA VAL A 211 -2.99 17.20 -3.29
C VAL A 211 -2.07 18.40 -2.99
N PRO A 212 -0.79 18.41 -3.43
CA PRO A 212 0.05 19.59 -3.26
C PRO A 212 -0.45 20.82 -4.01
N GLU A 213 -1.08 20.67 -5.18
CA GLU A 213 -1.59 21.79 -5.97
C GLU A 213 -2.70 22.57 -5.24
N HIS A 214 -3.74 21.87 -4.80
CA HIS A 214 -4.87 22.48 -4.09
C HIS A 214 -4.49 22.97 -2.69
N TRP A 215 -3.49 22.34 -2.05
CA TRP A 215 -2.95 22.88 -0.80
C TRP A 215 -2.20 24.19 -1.01
N LEU A 216 -1.33 24.28 -2.03
CA LEU A 216 -0.61 25.51 -2.37
C LEU A 216 -1.55 26.65 -2.80
N ALA A 217 -2.70 26.32 -3.37
CA ALA A 217 -3.78 27.26 -3.69
C ALA A 217 -4.62 27.68 -2.47
N GLY A 218 -4.43 27.05 -1.29
CA GLY A 218 -5.18 27.33 -0.08
C GLY A 218 -6.59 26.72 -0.02
N GLY A 219 -6.99 25.93 -1.03
CA GLY A 219 -8.34 25.36 -1.14
C GLY A 219 -8.52 24.03 -0.43
N LEU A 220 -7.46 23.22 -0.30
CA LEU A 220 -7.54 21.79 0.04
C LEU A 220 -8.43 21.48 1.26
N ALA A 221 -8.25 22.19 2.38
CA ALA A 221 -9.00 21.91 3.60
C ALA A 221 -10.51 22.16 3.42
N SER A 222 -10.88 23.29 2.80
CA SER A 222 -12.27 23.64 2.53
C SER A 222 -12.93 22.69 1.52
N GLU A 223 -12.18 22.24 0.52
CA GLU A 223 -12.68 21.29 -0.49
C GLU A 223 -12.90 19.89 0.11
N VAL A 224 -11.98 19.43 0.96
CA VAL A 224 -12.12 18.16 1.70
C VAL A 224 -13.35 18.20 2.61
N GLU A 225 -13.59 19.34 3.27
CA GLU A 225 -14.79 19.53 4.10
C GLU A 225 -16.07 19.54 3.27
N ALA A 226 -16.10 20.27 2.15
CA ALA A 226 -17.23 20.28 1.23
C ALA A 226 -17.53 18.88 0.66
N ALA A 227 -16.47 18.12 0.32
CA ALA A 227 -16.58 16.76 -0.17
C ALA A 227 -17.14 15.78 0.88
N SER A 228 -17.13 16.14 2.18
CA SER A 228 -17.66 15.29 3.26
C SER A 228 -19.14 14.93 3.05
N ALA A 229 -19.91 15.80 2.38
CA ALA A 229 -21.32 15.61 2.03
C ALA A 229 -21.55 14.48 1.02
N ILE A 230 -20.53 14.06 0.27
CA ILE A 230 -20.64 12.95 -0.68
C ILE A 230 -20.96 11.66 0.08
N ARG A 231 -22.10 11.04 -0.26
CA ARG A 231 -22.46 9.72 0.26
C ARG A 231 -21.59 8.65 -0.40
N LEU A 232 -20.91 7.85 0.41
CA LEU A 232 -20.00 6.81 -0.02
C LEU A 232 -20.17 5.58 0.87
N MET A 233 -20.45 4.43 0.25
CA MET A 233 -20.51 3.13 0.92
C MET A 233 -19.19 2.37 0.70
N ALA A 234 -18.25 2.57 1.62
CA ALA A 234 -16.94 1.91 1.62
C ALA A 234 -16.52 1.54 3.05
N PRO A 235 -17.16 0.53 3.66
CA PRO A 235 -17.03 0.26 5.11
C PRO A 235 -15.62 -0.15 5.52
N GLU A 236 -14.83 -0.73 4.62
CA GLU A 236 -13.45 -1.16 4.91
C GLU A 236 -12.41 -0.05 4.73
N LEU A 237 -12.82 1.15 4.31
CA LEU A 237 -11.93 2.31 4.23
C LEU A 237 -11.92 3.06 5.57
N ASN A 238 -10.72 3.35 6.06
CA ASN A 238 -10.56 4.19 7.25
C ASN A 238 -11.00 5.65 6.96
N SER A 239 -11.04 6.48 7.99
CA SER A 239 -11.52 7.87 7.86
C SER A 239 -10.68 8.71 6.88
N ALA A 240 -9.35 8.55 6.87
CA ALA A 240 -8.47 9.24 5.94
C ALA A 240 -8.68 8.81 4.49
N GLU A 241 -8.81 7.50 4.26
CA GLU A 241 -9.10 6.93 2.95
C GLU A 241 -10.46 7.39 2.42
N ARG A 242 -11.48 7.44 3.28
CA ARG A 242 -12.81 7.95 2.90
C ARG A 242 -12.78 9.43 2.53
N ARG A 243 -12.10 10.28 3.32
CA ARG A 243 -11.92 11.71 2.99
C ARG A 243 -11.21 11.88 1.66
N THR A 244 -10.12 11.13 1.44
CA THR A 244 -9.35 11.16 0.20
C THR A 244 -10.21 10.77 -1.00
N LEU A 245 -10.98 9.68 -0.90
CA LEU A 245 -11.84 9.23 -2.00
C LEU A 245 -12.93 10.26 -2.31
N LYS A 246 -13.61 10.79 -1.29
CA LYS A 246 -14.64 11.81 -1.49
C LYS A 246 -14.07 13.06 -2.18
N TRP A 247 -12.92 13.54 -1.74
CA TRP A 247 -12.27 14.70 -2.33
C TRP A 247 -11.88 14.44 -3.79
N LEU A 248 -11.26 13.31 -4.12
CA LEU A 248 -10.96 12.97 -5.53
C LEU A 248 -12.22 12.91 -6.40
N LEU A 249 -13.32 12.33 -5.89
CA LEU A 249 -14.60 12.30 -6.61
C LEU A 249 -15.22 13.69 -6.80
N SER A 250 -14.90 14.66 -5.93
CA SER A 250 -15.35 16.05 -6.12
C SER A 250 -14.57 16.76 -7.22
N LEU A 251 -13.29 16.42 -7.42
CA LEU A 251 -12.47 16.98 -8.50
C LEU A 251 -12.96 16.52 -9.88
N GLU A 252 -13.28 15.22 -10.03
CA GLU A 252 -13.84 14.66 -11.27
C GLU A 252 -15.15 15.34 -11.69
N LYS A 253 -16.00 15.72 -10.72
CA LYS A 253 -17.25 16.43 -11.01
C LYS A 253 -17.04 17.88 -11.42
N ALA A 254 -15.95 18.49 -10.99
CA ALA A 254 -15.62 19.88 -11.31
C ALA A 254 -15.00 20.02 -12.72
N HIS A 255 -14.49 18.93 -13.30
CA HIS A 255 -13.79 18.90 -14.60
C HIS A 255 -14.39 17.78 -15.48
N PRO A 256 -15.57 18.00 -16.10
CA PRO A 256 -16.24 17.01 -16.96
C PRO A 256 -15.51 16.76 -18.29
#